data_AF-A0A1A9W6C6-F1
#
_entry.id   AF-A0A1A9W6C6-F1
#
_cell.length_a   1.000
_cell.length_b   1.000
_cell.length_c   1.000
_cell.angle_alpha   90.00
_cell.angle_beta   90.00
_cell.angle_gamma   90.00
#
_symmetry.space_group_name_H-M   'P 1'
#
loop_
_entity.id
_entity.type
_entity.pdbx_description
1 polymer ?
#
loop_
_entity_poly.entity_id
_entity_poly.type
_entity_poly.pdbx_seq_one_letter_code
_entity_poly.pdbx_strand_id
1 'polypeptide(L)'
;MSFANLTKPFDNTLLNNIITNAAQMNESSLTLGRRHLRKWLGRPFRVVISDGRVLIGYFNCTDKDANIVLSRCAEYLEEGKDARILGNVMIPGKHIVSVSVDLPKDEALEL
;
A
#
# COMPACT_ATOMS: atom_id res chain seq x y z
N MET A 1 23.08 -16.57 30.15
CA MET A 1 23.03 -17.07 28.75
C MET A 1 21.55 -17.19 28.40
N SER A 2 20.90 -16.14 27.92
CA SER A 2 20.74 -15.77 26.49
C SER A 2 20.14 -16.94 25.69
N PHE A 3 18.98 -16.87 25.03
CA PHE A 3 18.35 -15.74 24.33
C PHE A 3 16.82 -15.77 24.44
N ALA A 4 16.23 -14.58 24.36
CA ALA A 4 14.79 -14.34 24.26
C ALA A 4 14.18 -15.02 23.03
N ASN A 5 12.98 -15.57 23.18
CA ASN A 5 12.12 -15.96 22.06
C ASN A 5 11.72 -14.68 21.29
N LEU A 6 12.45 -14.43 20.21
CA LEU A 6 12.20 -13.39 19.24
C LEU A 6 10.80 -13.59 18.63
N THR A 7 9.88 -12.68 18.94
CA THR A 7 8.62 -12.54 18.18
C THR A 7 8.96 -12.47 16.70
N LYS A 8 8.38 -13.37 15.91
CA LYS A 8 8.65 -13.50 14.46
C LYS A 8 8.47 -12.14 13.77
N PRO A 9 9.41 -11.67 12.94
CA PRO A 9 9.43 -10.30 12.41
C PRO A 9 8.37 -9.97 11.33
N PHE A 10 7.30 -10.75 11.18
CA PHE A 10 6.30 -10.53 10.12
C PHE A 10 4.84 -10.75 10.54
N ASP A 11 4.54 -10.68 11.84
CA ASP A 11 3.15 -10.73 12.30
C ASP A 11 2.49 -9.35 12.16
N ASN A 12 2.36 -8.87 10.91
CA ASN A 12 1.58 -7.68 10.63
C ASN A 12 0.11 -8.12 10.66
N THR A 13 -0.54 -7.92 11.81
CA THR A 13 -1.94 -8.29 12.08
C THR A 13 -2.94 -7.70 11.08
N LEU A 14 -2.55 -6.72 10.27
CA LEU A 14 -3.33 -6.20 9.14
C LEU A 14 -3.33 -7.13 7.92
N LEU A 15 -2.31 -7.97 7.76
CA LEU A 15 -2.24 -8.97 6.68
C LEU A 15 -3.23 -10.12 6.89
N ASN A 16 -3.68 -10.35 8.14
CA ASN A 16 -4.64 -11.42 8.47
C ASN A 16 -6.00 -11.26 7.78
N ASN A 17 -6.28 -10.10 7.18
CA ASN A 17 -7.51 -9.81 6.44
C ASN A 17 -7.29 -9.62 4.92
N ILE A 18 -6.11 -9.97 4.39
CA ILE A 18 -5.85 -9.90 2.95
C ILE A 18 -6.45 -11.13 2.28
N ILE A 19 -7.61 -10.94 1.66
CA ILE A 19 -8.19 -11.91 0.74
C ILE A 19 -7.46 -11.75 -0.60
N THR A 20 -6.62 -12.72 -0.93
CA THR A 20 -5.97 -12.81 -2.24
C THR A 20 -6.28 -14.17 -2.85
N ASN A 21 -6.49 -14.20 -4.17
CA ASN A 21 -6.67 -15.45 -4.94
C ASN A 21 -5.45 -16.40 -4.83
N ALA A 22 -4.35 -15.91 -4.23
CA ALA A 22 -3.11 -16.61 -4.00
C ALA A 22 -2.81 -16.84 -2.50
N ALA A 23 -3.84 -17.16 -1.70
CA ALA A 23 -3.72 -17.35 -0.24
C ALA A 23 -2.68 -18.42 0.17
N GLN A 24 -2.32 -19.34 -0.74
CA GLN A 24 -1.32 -20.39 -0.53
C GLN A 24 0.01 -20.17 -1.26
N MET A 25 0.29 -18.96 -1.80
CA MET A 25 1.59 -18.69 -2.40
C MET A 25 2.69 -18.66 -1.32
N ASN A 26 3.68 -19.53 -1.46
CA ASN A 26 4.91 -19.47 -0.68
C ASN A 26 5.63 -18.14 -0.99
N GLU A 27 5.96 -17.35 0.03
CA GLU A 27 6.67 -16.06 -0.14
C GLU A 27 7.96 -16.19 -0.94
N SER A 28 8.66 -17.32 -0.85
CA SER A 28 9.88 -17.59 -1.64
C SER A 28 9.63 -17.72 -3.16
N SER A 29 8.39 -17.96 -3.57
CA SER A 29 7.99 -18.03 -4.99
C SER A 29 7.63 -16.65 -5.58
N LEU A 30 7.54 -15.61 -4.75
CA LEU A 30 7.17 -14.27 -5.20
C LEU A 30 8.38 -13.50 -5.72
N THR A 31 8.22 -12.94 -6.91
CA THR A 31 9.09 -11.88 -7.43
C THR A 31 9.24 -10.76 -6.39
N LEU A 32 10.41 -10.13 -6.33
CA LEU A 32 10.70 -9.04 -5.38
C LEU A 32 9.60 -7.95 -5.38
N GLY A 33 9.17 -7.49 -6.55
CA GLY A 33 8.10 -6.49 -6.67
C GLY A 33 6.77 -6.94 -6.05
N ARG A 34 6.38 -8.22 -6.19
CA ARG A 34 5.17 -8.75 -5.54
C ARG A 34 5.30 -8.79 -4.02
N ARG A 35 6.49 -9.09 -3.49
CA ARG A 35 6.76 -9.02 -2.05
C ARG A 35 6.65 -7.59 -1.53
N HIS A 36 7.18 -6.61 -2.28
CA HIS A 36 7.05 -5.19 -1.94
C HIS A 36 5.59 -4.74 -1.94
N LEU A 37 4.84 -5.04 -3.01
CA LEU A 37 3.41 -4.72 -3.09
C LEU A 37 2.62 -5.33 -1.93
N ARG A 38 2.94 -6.56 -1.51
CA ARG A 38 2.32 -7.19 -0.34
C ARG A 38 2.62 -6.44 0.95
N LYS A 39 3.86 -6.00 1.18
CA LYS A 39 4.25 -5.20 2.36
C LYS A 39 3.48 -3.87 2.43
N TRP A 40 3.01 -3.33 1.31
CA TRP A 40 2.28 -2.05 1.24
C TRP A 40 0.78 -2.18 1.52
N LEU A 41 0.21 -3.39 1.48
CA LEU A 41 -1.22 -3.61 1.68
C LEU A 41 -1.68 -3.15 3.07
N GLY A 42 -2.82 -2.47 3.10
CA GLY A 42 -3.41 -1.93 4.32
C GLY A 42 -2.64 -0.75 4.94
N ARG A 43 -1.62 -0.19 4.25
CA ARG A 43 -0.87 0.98 4.73
C ARG A 43 -1.39 2.29 4.12
N PRO A 44 -1.16 3.43 4.79
CA PRO A 44 -1.36 4.75 4.20
C PRO A 44 -0.58 4.86 2.88
N PHE A 45 -1.29 5.32 1.86
CA PHE A 45 -0.80 5.37 0.49
C PHE A 45 -1.21 6.71 -0.11
N ARG A 46 -0.21 7.44 -0.61
CA ARG A 46 -0.37 8.72 -1.28
C ARG A 46 -0.19 8.52 -2.77
N VAL A 47 -1.16 8.97 -3.57
CA VAL A 47 -1.14 8.86 -5.03
C VAL A 47 -1.30 10.25 -5.63
N VAL A 48 -0.34 10.68 -6.45
CA VAL A 48 -0.47 11.90 -7.26
C VAL A 48 -1.03 11.49 -8.62
N ILE A 49 -2.08 12.17 -9.07
CA ILE A 49 -2.67 11.91 -10.38
C ILE A 49 -2.46 13.07 -11.36
N SER A 50 -2.62 12.79 -12.65
CA SER A 50 -2.23 13.64 -13.77
C SER A 50 -2.90 15.02 -13.82
N ASP A 51 -4.01 15.23 -13.11
CA ASP A 51 -4.70 16.53 -13.02
C ASP A 51 -4.28 17.36 -11.79
N GLY A 52 -3.24 16.94 -11.07
CA GLY A 52 -2.67 17.65 -9.94
C GLY A 52 -3.23 17.21 -8.59
N ARG A 53 -4.31 16.42 -8.55
CA ARG A 53 -4.89 15.94 -7.29
C ARG A 53 -3.98 14.94 -6.59
N VAL A 54 -4.03 14.96 -5.26
CA VAL A 54 -3.40 14.00 -4.36
C VAL A 54 -4.50 13.20 -3.67
N LEU A 55 -4.42 11.88 -3.78
CA LEU A 55 -5.32 10.95 -3.13
C LEU A 55 -4.58 10.26 -1.98
N ILE A 56 -5.13 10.31 -0.78
CA ILE A 56 -4.56 9.64 0.40
C ILE A 56 -5.60 8.69 0.96
N GLY A 57 -5.25 7.40 1.06
CA GLY A 57 -6.11 6.36 1.60
C GLY A 57 -5.29 5.13 1.99
N TYR A 58 -5.97 4.00 2.22
CA TYR A 58 -5.31 2.74 2.53
C TYR A 58 -5.22 1.87 1.27
N PHE A 59 -4.02 1.37 0.95
CA PHE A 59 -3.79 0.56 -0.25
C PHE A 59 -4.43 -0.83 -0.11
N ASN A 60 -5.45 -1.11 -0.91
CA ASN A 60 -6.18 -2.38 -0.85
C ASN A 60 -5.69 -3.40 -1.87
N CYS A 61 -5.44 -2.97 -3.11
CA CYS A 61 -4.94 -3.84 -4.17
C CYS A 61 -4.44 -3.06 -5.39
N THR A 62 -3.74 -3.78 -6.26
CA THR A 62 -3.37 -3.35 -7.61
C THR A 62 -3.46 -4.51 -8.60
N ASP A 63 -3.39 -4.20 -9.89
CA ASP A 63 -3.38 -5.17 -10.99
C ASP A 63 -2.19 -4.95 -11.95
N LYS A 64 -2.19 -5.68 -13.06
CA LYS A 64 -1.12 -5.63 -14.08
C LYS A 64 -1.04 -4.29 -14.81
N ASP A 65 -2.12 -3.51 -14.82
CA ASP A 65 -2.23 -2.23 -15.52
C ASP A 65 -1.96 -1.06 -14.56
N ALA A 66 -1.45 -1.38 -13.36
CA ALA A 66 -1.17 -0.46 -12.27
C ALA A 66 -2.41 0.32 -11.78
N ASN A 67 -3.63 -0.22 -11.99
CA ASN A 67 -4.80 0.35 -11.33
C ASN A 67 -4.65 0.17 -9.82
N ILE A 68 -5.07 1.16 -9.04
CA ILE A 68 -4.98 1.13 -7.58
C ILE A 68 -6.37 1.28 -6.97
N VAL A 69 -6.68 0.46 -5.96
CA VAL A 69 -7.87 0.64 -5.14
C VAL A 69 -7.45 1.11 -3.75
N LEU A 70 -8.05 2.23 -3.30
CA LEU A 70 -7.89 2.78 -1.96
C LEU A 70 -9.19 2.69 -1.17
N SER A 71 -9.08 2.42 0.12
CA SER A 71 -10.18 2.59 1.09
C SER A 71 -9.96 3.79 2.00
N ARG A 72 -11.04 4.34 2.56
CA ARG A 72 -11.04 5.56 3.41
C ARG A 72 -10.23 6.71 2.78
N CYS A 73 -10.40 6.89 1.47
CA CYS A 73 -9.68 7.84 0.65
C CYS A 73 -10.22 9.27 0.84
N ALA A 74 -9.31 10.23 0.88
CA ALA A 74 -9.58 11.66 0.75
C ALA A 74 -8.78 12.24 -0.43
N GLU A 75 -9.37 13.19 -1.16
CA GLU A 75 -8.69 13.94 -2.22
C GLU A 75 -8.29 15.35 -1.76
N TYR A 76 -7.16 15.81 -2.26
CA TYR A 76 -6.58 17.14 -2.04
C TYR A 76 -6.23 17.74 -3.39
N LEU A 77 -6.70 18.95 -3.69
CA LEU A 77 -6.42 19.62 -4.95
C LEU A 77 -5.01 20.25 -4.99
N GLU A 78 -4.61 20.84 -3.86
CA GLU A 78 -3.34 21.54 -3.64
C GLU A 78 -2.95 21.41 -2.16
N GLU A 79 -1.66 21.58 -1.83
CA GLU A 79 -1.21 21.64 -0.44
C GLU A 79 -1.91 22.78 0.31
N GLY A 80 -2.60 22.45 1.41
CA GLY A 80 -3.27 23.43 2.27
C GLY A 80 -4.76 23.68 1.97
N LYS A 81 -5.35 23.03 0.97
CA LYS A 81 -6.81 23.02 0.77
C LYS A 81 -7.49 21.92 1.59
N ASP A 82 -8.76 22.16 1.94
CA ASP A 82 -9.56 21.20 2.69
C ASP A 82 -9.70 19.87 1.93
N ALA A 83 -9.59 18.78 2.68
CA ALA A 83 -9.73 17.43 2.16
C ALA A 83 -11.20 17.13 1.81
N ARG A 84 -11.46 16.54 0.65
CA ARG A 84 -12.77 15.96 0.33
C ARG A 84 -12.74 14.45 0.54
N ILE A 85 -13.60 13.96 1.42
CA ILE A 85 -13.73 12.51 1.70
C ILE A 85 -14.44 11.83 0.53
N LEU A 86 -13.82 10.77 0.00
CA LEU A 86 -14.35 9.97 -1.12
C LEU A 86 -14.81 8.56 -0.69
N GLY A 87 -14.20 7.98 0.36
CA GLY A 87 -14.50 6.61 0.77
C GLY A 87 -13.67 5.59 0.00
N ASN A 88 -14.29 4.73 -0.83
CA ASN A 88 -13.57 3.74 -1.63
C ASN A 88 -13.39 4.24 -3.07
N VAL A 89 -12.17 4.19 -3.59
CA VAL A 89 -11.82 4.76 -4.89
C VAL A 89 -10.98 3.79 -5.70
N MET A 90 -11.28 3.67 -7.00
CA MET A 90 -10.38 3.05 -7.98
C MET A 90 -9.72 4.15 -8.81
N ILE A 91 -8.40 4.09 -8.92
CA ILE A 91 -7.57 5.03 -9.67
C ILE A 91 -7.00 4.27 -10.87
N PRO A 92 -7.35 4.66 -12.12
CA PRO A 92 -6.77 4.04 -13.30
C PRO A 92 -5.27 4.31 -13.39
N GLY A 93 -4.46 3.28 -13.64
CA GLY A 93 -2.99 3.37 -13.62
C GLY A 93 -2.43 4.43 -14.57
N LYS A 94 -3.08 4.65 -15.71
CA LYS A 94 -2.71 5.69 -16.69
C LYS A 94 -2.74 7.13 -16.17
N HIS A 95 -3.45 7.37 -15.06
CA HIS A 95 -3.51 8.70 -14.43
C HIS A 95 -2.52 8.84 -13.28
N ILE A 96 -1.88 7.76 -12.84
CA ILE A 96 -0.96 7.79 -11.69
C ILE A 96 0.37 8.38 -12.15
N VAL A 97 0.78 9.46 -11.51
CA VAL A 97 2.07 10.13 -11.72
C VAL A 97 3.11 9.58 -10.75
N SER A 98 2.76 9.45 -9.47
CA SER A 98 3.64 8.90 -8.46
C SER A 98 2.86 8.34 -7.29
N VAL A 99 3.52 7.44 -6.55
CA VAL A 99 3.00 6.84 -5.32
C VAL A 99 4.02 7.00 -4.19
N SER A 100 3.53 7.12 -2.97
CA SER A 100 4.34 7.12 -1.76
C SER A 100 3.64 6.29 -0.70
N VAL A 101 4.40 5.48 0.02
CA VAL A 101 3.91 4.61 1.09
C VAL A 101 4.66 4.92 2.36
N ASP A 102 3.93 5.05 3.46
CA ASP A 102 4.54 5.25 4.77
C ASP A 102 5.05 3.92 5.31
N LEU A 103 6.38 3.75 5.30
CA LEU A 103 7.06 2.57 5.81
C LEU A 103 7.96 2.94 7.00
N PRO A 104 8.10 2.04 8.00
CA PRO A 104 9.14 2.16 9.00
C PRO A 104 10.52 2.25 8.33
N LYS A 105 11.44 3.02 8.93
CA LYS A 105 12.79 3.24 8.37
C LYS A 105 13.50 1.93 8.05
N ASP A 106 13.38 0.94 8.92
CA ASP A 106 14.05 -0.35 8.76
C ASP A 106 13.53 -1.12 7.55
N GLU A 107 12.22 -1.02 7.24
CA GLU A 107 11.63 -1.64 6.05
C GLU A 107 11.95 -0.86 4.76
N ALA A 108 12.07 0.46 4.84
CA ALA A 108 12.38 1.31 3.70
C ALA A 108 13.79 1.09 3.14
N LEU A 109 14.74 0.64 3.98
CA LEU A 109 16.11 0.31 3.59
C LEU A 109 16.22 -1.02 2.82
N GLU A 110 15.17 -1.84 2.84
CA GLU A 110 15.12 -3.14 2.15
C GLU A 110 14.45 -3.07 0.76
N LEU A 111 13.93 -1.89 0.36
CA LEU A 111 13.29 -1.66 -0.93
C LEU A 111 14.29 -1.36 -2.04
#